data_AF-A0AAW5T348-F1
#
_entry.id   AF-A0AAW5T348-F1
#
_cell.length_a   1.000
_cell.length_b   1.000
_cell.length_c   1.000
_cell.angle_alpha   90.00
_cell.angle_beta   90.00
_cell.angle_gamma   90.00
#
_symmetry.space_group_name_H-M   'P 1'
#
loop_
_entity.id
_entity.type
_entity.pdbx_description
1 polymer ?
#
loop_
_entity_poly.entity_id
_entity_poly.type
_entity_poly.pdbx_seq_one_letter_code
_entity_poly.pdbx_strand_id
1 'polypeptide(L)'
;MAAPARQLHLNAFLRNIGQHEAAWRLPETDLSGITDIAHYIELARIAERGKLDAVFFADHPVLKDQTEFRPFDALDPITLVAALAGATSNVGLIATASTTYNDPYGLARRFATLDHVSRGRAGWNVVTTANASAAANFGVPNHPDPAARYRRADEFLQVALKLWDSWEDDAIVGDKVAPRFVDPDKIHAINHSGPHFDVAGPLEVPRSPQGHPVLFQAGSSEPGKDLAARYAEAIFTAQPTLDEARDFYRDVKARIRRHGRNPDQVHILPGLSTIIGGTEAEARERQREFEELTVPDYGLEQLSAIVGFAVTKDDLDRKLNFPAEDPGDTFIKSRLALVKRLVETDNLTVRELLLRLSSGRGHRLFAGTPEQVADTIEEWFTTGAADGFNLIPPALPSSLADFVDHVVPELQHRGIFREEYTGTTLRDHLGLDRPANQFTTAAGTAVSAAS
;
A
#
# COMPACT_ATOMS: atom_id res chain seq x y z
N MET A 1 8.55 -23.48 -24.51
CA MET A 1 7.82 -23.71 -23.25
C MET A 1 6.70 -22.68 -23.20
N ALA A 2 5.47 -23.06 -22.86
CA ALA A 2 4.42 -22.06 -22.64
C ALA A 2 4.86 -21.13 -21.50
N ALA A 3 4.58 -19.83 -21.61
CA ALA A 3 4.81 -18.92 -20.50
C ALA A 3 4.04 -19.43 -19.27
N PRO A 4 4.61 -19.36 -18.06
CA PRO A 4 3.88 -19.75 -16.85
C PRO A 4 2.58 -18.94 -16.75
N ALA A 5 1.51 -19.59 -16.30
CA ALA A 5 0.22 -18.94 -16.12
C ALA A 5 0.36 -17.80 -15.09
N ARG A 6 -0.21 -16.62 -15.39
CA ARG A 6 -0.20 -15.47 -14.48
C ARG A 6 -0.85 -15.87 -13.15
N GLN A 7 -0.21 -15.54 -12.04
CA GLN A 7 -0.72 -15.77 -10.69
C GLN A 7 -1.26 -14.46 -10.10
N LEU A 8 -2.28 -14.57 -9.26
CA LEU A 8 -2.87 -13.48 -8.51
C LEU A 8 -1.96 -13.10 -7.33
N HIS A 9 -1.83 -11.81 -7.06
CA HIS A 9 -1.13 -11.29 -5.87
C HIS A 9 -2.11 -10.80 -4.80
N LEU A 10 -1.88 -11.14 -3.54
CA LEU A 10 -2.71 -10.73 -2.41
C LEU A 10 -1.84 -10.20 -1.27
N ASN A 11 -1.99 -8.92 -0.94
CA ASN A 11 -1.46 -8.36 0.31
C ASN A 11 -2.60 -8.12 1.30
N ALA A 12 -2.29 -8.02 2.60
CA ALA A 12 -3.24 -7.56 3.60
C ALA A 12 -2.87 -6.14 4.08
N PHE A 13 -3.74 -5.16 3.84
CA PHE A 13 -3.61 -3.82 4.39
C PHE A 13 -4.18 -3.79 5.81
N LEU A 14 -3.30 -4.07 6.78
CA LEU A 14 -3.64 -4.20 8.18
C LEU A 14 -3.58 -2.86 8.90
N ARG A 15 -4.56 -2.64 9.76
CA ARG A 15 -4.69 -1.40 10.53
C ARG A 15 -5.39 -1.68 11.85
N ASN A 16 -4.65 -1.57 12.95
CA ASN A 16 -5.17 -1.74 14.31
C ASN A 16 -6.09 -2.98 14.40
N ILE A 17 -7.33 -2.75 14.82
CA ILE A 17 -8.42 -3.70 15.00
C ILE A 17 -9.39 -3.79 13.80
N GLY A 18 -9.10 -3.11 12.69
CA GLY A 18 -9.94 -3.13 11.49
C GLY A 18 -9.92 -1.83 10.70
N GLN A 19 -10.25 -1.90 9.41
CA GLN A 19 -10.34 -0.73 8.52
C GLN A 19 -11.71 -0.03 8.59
N HIS A 20 -12.76 -0.77 8.94
CA HIS A 20 -14.07 -0.20 9.15
C HIS A 20 -14.04 0.68 10.39
N GLU A 21 -14.57 1.90 10.29
CA GLU A 21 -14.50 2.86 11.40
C GLU A 21 -15.26 2.40 12.65
N ALA A 22 -16.27 1.56 12.46
CA ALA A 22 -17.06 0.96 13.53
C ALA A 22 -16.48 -0.36 14.09
N ALA A 23 -15.37 -0.88 13.57
CA ALA A 23 -14.84 -2.19 13.96
C ALA A 23 -14.59 -2.30 15.49
N TRP A 24 -14.23 -1.19 16.13
CA TRP A 24 -14.02 -1.12 17.58
C TRP A 24 -15.27 -1.33 18.43
N ARG A 25 -16.46 -1.21 17.83
CA ARG A 25 -17.74 -1.37 18.51
C ARG A 25 -18.33 -2.78 18.37
N LEU A 26 -17.70 -3.65 17.57
CA LEU A 26 -18.13 -5.04 17.47
C LEU A 26 -17.93 -5.75 18.82
N PRO A 27 -18.86 -6.62 19.24
CA PRO A 27 -18.79 -7.30 20.54
C PRO A 27 -17.49 -8.10 20.75
N GLU A 28 -16.92 -8.65 19.69
CA GLU A 28 -15.72 -9.48 19.71
C GLU A 28 -14.40 -8.68 19.70
N THR A 29 -14.44 -7.36 19.50
CA THR A 29 -13.23 -6.57 19.31
C THR A 29 -12.47 -6.36 20.61
N ASP A 30 -11.21 -6.78 20.63
CA ASP A 30 -10.26 -6.43 21.69
C ASP A 30 -9.54 -5.11 21.38
N LEU A 31 -9.81 -4.09 22.20
CA LEU A 31 -9.21 -2.76 22.06
C LEU A 31 -7.71 -2.75 22.38
N SER A 32 -7.17 -3.76 23.06
CA SER A 32 -5.72 -3.86 23.31
C SER A 32 -4.94 -3.97 21.99
N GLY A 33 -5.53 -4.54 20.94
CA GLY A 33 -4.97 -4.69 19.60
C GLY A 33 -4.63 -3.37 18.88
N ILE A 34 -4.99 -2.22 19.45
CA ILE A 34 -4.50 -0.92 18.96
C ILE A 34 -2.97 -0.85 19.08
N THR A 35 -2.38 -1.39 20.15
CA THR A 35 -0.92 -1.32 20.40
C THR A 35 -0.27 -2.64 20.80
N ASP A 36 -1.02 -3.69 21.13
CA ASP A 36 -0.45 -4.98 21.52
C ASP A 36 0.24 -5.68 20.34
N ILE A 37 1.54 -5.97 20.48
CA ILE A 37 2.33 -6.67 19.49
C ILE A 37 1.83 -8.11 19.25
N ALA A 38 1.21 -8.76 20.24
CA ALA A 38 0.69 -10.11 20.08
C ALA A 38 -0.39 -10.17 18.98
N HIS A 39 -1.26 -9.15 18.93
CA HIS A 39 -2.27 -8.99 17.88
C HIS A 39 -1.61 -8.90 16.49
N TYR A 40 -0.63 -8.02 16.30
CA TYR A 40 0.03 -7.86 15.01
C TYR A 40 0.82 -9.11 14.56
N ILE A 41 1.41 -9.86 15.51
CA ILE A 41 2.03 -11.16 15.23
C ILE A 41 1.00 -12.17 14.73
N GLU A 42 -0.18 -12.22 15.37
CA GLU A 42 -1.27 -13.08 14.94
C GLU A 42 -1.74 -12.72 13.52
N LEU A 43 -1.95 -11.44 13.23
CA LEU A 43 -2.35 -11.00 11.88
C LEU A 43 -1.34 -11.40 10.81
N ALA A 44 -0.04 -11.22 11.08
CA ALA A 44 1.02 -11.60 10.15
C ALA A 44 1.06 -13.12 9.92
N ARG A 45 0.80 -13.92 10.96
CA ARG A 45 0.70 -15.39 10.85
C ARG A 45 -0.54 -15.85 10.10
N ILE A 46 -1.68 -15.16 10.26
CA ILE A 46 -2.89 -15.45 9.47
C ILE A 46 -2.60 -15.19 7.98
N ALA A 47 -2.03 -14.03 7.65
CA ALA A 47 -1.64 -13.71 6.28
C ALA A 47 -0.63 -14.73 5.72
N GLU A 48 0.38 -15.12 6.51
CA GLU A 48 1.37 -16.11 6.11
C GLU A 48 0.76 -17.51 5.88
N ARG A 49 -0.17 -17.95 6.74
CA ARG A 49 -0.94 -19.19 6.57
C ARG A 49 -1.69 -19.20 5.25
N GLY A 50 -2.32 -18.08 4.91
CA GLY A 50 -3.03 -17.87 3.64
C GLY A 50 -2.15 -17.66 2.42
N LYS A 51 -0.81 -17.78 2.56
CA LYS A 51 0.16 -17.60 1.47
C LYS A 51 0.13 -16.22 0.80
N LEU A 52 -0.37 -15.19 1.50
CA LEU A 52 -0.40 -13.82 1.00
C LEU A 52 1.02 -13.31 0.72
N ASP A 53 1.19 -12.48 -0.30
CA ASP A 53 2.49 -11.92 -0.68
C ASP A 53 3.08 -11.06 0.44
N ALA A 54 2.26 -10.22 1.10
CA ALA A 54 2.72 -9.34 2.17
C ALA A 54 1.63 -8.85 3.14
N VAL A 55 2.06 -8.41 4.32
CA VAL A 55 1.30 -7.49 5.18
C VAL A 55 1.77 -6.06 4.99
N PHE A 56 0.82 -5.12 5.00
CA PHE A 56 1.05 -3.72 4.72
C PHE A 56 0.51 -2.83 5.84
N PHE A 57 1.37 -1.93 6.32
CA PHE A 57 1.03 -0.94 7.35
C PHE A 57 1.18 0.49 6.79
N ALA A 58 0.07 1.23 6.79
CA ALA A 58 0.05 2.65 6.43
C ALA A 58 0.57 3.52 7.57
N ASP A 59 1.05 4.73 7.22
CA ASP A 59 1.49 5.72 8.18
C ASP A 59 0.85 7.08 7.93
N HIS A 60 0.52 7.78 9.02
CA HIS A 60 0.13 9.18 9.04
C HIS A 60 0.82 9.82 10.24
N PRO A 61 1.89 10.62 10.03
CA PRO A 61 2.71 11.14 11.12
C PRO A 61 2.07 12.37 11.79
N VAL A 62 0.78 12.27 12.08
CA VAL A 62 -0.06 13.25 12.75
C VAL A 62 -1.29 12.53 13.28
N LEU A 63 -1.66 12.84 14.52
CA LEU A 63 -2.93 12.36 15.06
C LEU A 63 -4.06 12.92 14.19
N LYS A 64 -4.92 12.04 13.68
CA LYS A 64 -6.08 12.45 12.90
C LYS A 64 -7.09 13.13 13.81
N ASP A 65 -7.83 14.08 13.27
CA ASP A 65 -8.97 14.67 13.98
C ASP A 65 -10.04 13.60 14.27
N GLN A 66 -10.93 13.88 15.22
CA GLN A 66 -12.09 13.05 15.57
C GLN A 66 -11.74 11.64 16.06
N THR A 67 -10.70 11.53 16.90
CA THR A 67 -10.26 10.26 17.49
C THR A 67 -11.28 9.60 18.43
N GLU A 68 -12.28 10.36 18.89
CA GLU A 68 -13.37 9.87 19.75
C GLU A 68 -14.31 8.90 19.03
N PHE A 69 -14.36 8.91 17.69
CA PHE A 69 -15.29 8.08 16.91
C PHE A 69 -14.63 6.88 16.25
N ARG A 70 -13.30 6.84 16.16
CA ARG A 70 -12.57 5.81 15.39
C ARG A 70 -11.12 5.62 15.84
N PRO A 71 -10.58 4.39 15.70
CA PRO A 71 -9.16 4.14 15.88
C PRO A 71 -8.27 4.96 14.92
N PHE A 72 -7.09 5.33 15.41
CA PHE A 72 -6.05 6.08 14.70
C PHE A 72 -4.79 5.25 14.51
N ASP A 73 -3.95 5.59 13.53
CA ASP A 73 -2.70 4.86 13.29
C ASP A 73 -1.74 5.16 14.45
N ALA A 74 -1.45 4.16 15.29
CA ALA A 74 -0.80 4.38 16.59
C ALA A 74 0.70 4.07 16.60
N LEU A 75 1.14 3.06 15.84
CA LEU A 75 2.50 2.53 15.88
C LEU A 75 3.32 2.96 14.66
N ASP A 76 4.61 3.20 14.86
CA ASP A 76 5.57 3.40 13.75
C ASP A 76 5.69 2.11 12.91
N PRO A 77 5.35 2.14 11.61
CA PRO A 77 5.32 0.92 10.80
C PRO A 77 6.68 0.25 10.63
N ILE A 78 7.79 0.99 10.54
CA ILE A 78 9.13 0.40 10.35
C ILE A 78 9.51 -0.43 11.59
N THR A 79 9.31 0.12 12.78
CA THR A 79 9.56 -0.55 14.05
C THR A 79 8.65 -1.77 14.21
N LEU A 80 7.37 -1.63 13.86
CA LEU A 80 6.41 -2.72 13.91
C LEU A 80 6.83 -3.87 13.00
N VAL A 81 7.10 -3.62 11.71
CA VAL A 81 7.46 -4.70 10.78
C VAL A 81 8.81 -5.33 11.10
N ALA A 82 9.75 -4.59 11.71
CA ALA A 82 10.99 -5.16 12.21
C ALA A 82 10.75 -6.20 13.32
N ALA A 83 9.78 -5.97 14.22
CA ALA A 83 9.37 -6.96 15.21
C ALA A 83 8.70 -8.19 14.55
N LEU A 84 7.85 -7.96 13.54
CA LEU A 84 7.17 -9.03 12.80
C LEU A 84 8.11 -9.90 11.96
N ALA A 85 9.26 -9.34 11.54
CA ALA A 85 10.28 -10.09 10.80
C ALA A 85 10.79 -11.32 11.55
N GLY A 86 10.89 -11.25 12.89
CA GLY A 86 11.28 -12.38 13.73
C GLY A 86 10.16 -13.39 14.01
N ALA A 87 8.91 -13.02 13.74
CA ALA A 87 7.73 -13.84 14.05
C ALA A 87 7.13 -14.58 12.83
N THR A 88 7.69 -14.34 11.64
CA THR A 88 7.26 -14.87 10.33
C THR A 88 8.46 -15.28 9.49
N SER A 89 8.24 -16.07 8.43
CA SER A 89 9.35 -16.64 7.62
C SER A 89 9.33 -16.27 6.14
N ASN A 90 8.15 -16.07 5.56
CA ASN A 90 7.90 -15.92 4.13
C ASN A 90 7.12 -14.64 3.80
N VAL A 91 6.07 -14.29 4.56
CA VAL A 91 5.21 -13.15 4.22
C VAL A 91 6.01 -11.85 4.13
N GLY A 92 5.76 -11.05 3.10
CA GLY A 92 6.36 -9.73 2.92
C GLY A 92 5.95 -8.73 4.02
N LEU A 93 6.80 -7.73 4.23
CA LEU A 93 6.70 -6.77 5.32
C LEU A 93 6.78 -5.34 4.76
N ILE A 94 5.62 -4.76 4.46
CA ILE A 94 5.53 -3.45 3.82
C ILE A 94 5.27 -2.37 4.88
N ALA A 95 6.20 -1.43 5.00
CA ALA A 95 6.04 -0.24 5.83
C ALA A 95 5.90 1.01 4.97
N THR A 96 4.99 1.90 5.36
CA THR A 96 4.88 3.24 4.78
C THR A 96 5.90 4.17 5.43
N ALA A 97 6.59 4.96 4.62
CA ALA A 97 7.40 6.06 5.12
C ALA A 97 7.39 7.25 4.16
N SER A 98 7.33 8.44 4.74
CA SER A 98 7.27 9.70 3.99
C SER A 98 8.62 10.07 3.42
N THR A 99 8.69 10.38 2.12
CA THR A 99 9.84 11.08 1.57
C THR A 99 9.93 12.47 2.15
N THR A 100 8.83 13.24 2.21
CA THR A 100 8.78 14.65 2.65
C THR A 100 9.41 14.91 4.01
N TYR A 101 9.19 14.01 4.97
CA TYR A 101 9.56 14.22 6.38
C TYR A 101 10.73 13.35 6.88
N ASN A 102 11.44 12.68 5.96
CA ASN A 102 12.67 11.95 6.27
C ASN A 102 13.86 12.49 5.47
N ASP A 103 15.06 12.12 5.91
CA ASP A 103 16.27 12.16 5.08
C ASP A 103 16.40 10.85 4.25
N PRO A 104 17.04 10.90 3.07
CA PRO A 104 17.21 9.71 2.25
C PRO A 104 18.24 8.72 2.81
N TYR A 105 19.32 9.19 3.43
CA TYR A 105 20.38 8.31 3.94
C TYR A 105 19.91 7.42 5.10
N GLY A 106 19.34 8.03 6.13
CA GLY A 106 18.84 7.33 7.31
C GLY A 106 17.63 6.47 7.02
N LEU A 107 16.75 6.87 6.07
CA LEU A 107 15.64 6.02 5.65
C LEU A 107 16.11 4.83 4.80
N ALA A 108 17.03 5.03 3.85
CA ALA A 108 17.62 3.95 3.07
C ALA A 108 18.30 2.92 3.98
N ARG A 109 19.05 3.36 5.00
CA ARG A 109 19.67 2.49 6.01
C ARG A 109 18.63 1.67 6.77
N ARG A 110 17.55 2.30 7.25
CA ARG A 110 16.47 1.61 7.99
C ARG A 110 15.84 0.51 7.15
N PHE A 111 15.50 0.80 5.90
CA PHE A 111 14.91 -0.18 5.00
C PHE A 111 15.89 -1.28 4.56
N ALA A 112 17.17 -0.96 4.30
CA ALA A 112 18.20 -1.96 4.03
C ALA A 112 18.41 -2.91 5.23
N THR A 113 18.39 -2.36 6.44
CA THR A 113 18.48 -3.12 7.69
C THR A 113 17.29 -4.05 7.85
N LEU A 114 16.06 -3.53 7.68
CA LEU A 114 14.84 -4.33 7.69
C LEU A 114 14.92 -5.45 6.66
N ASP A 115 15.47 -5.19 5.48
CA ASP A 115 15.56 -6.17 4.43
C ASP A 115 16.52 -7.32 4.79
N HIS A 116 17.67 -7.02 5.39
CA HIS A 116 18.56 -8.07 5.92
C HIS A 116 17.92 -8.85 7.07
N VAL A 117 17.34 -8.16 8.05
CA VAL A 117 16.70 -8.79 9.23
C VAL A 117 15.54 -9.68 8.83
N SER A 118 14.79 -9.29 7.80
CA SER A 118 13.67 -10.07 7.26
C SER A 118 14.08 -11.10 6.20
N ARG A 119 15.36 -11.15 5.80
CA ARG A 119 15.91 -12.02 4.75
C ARG A 119 15.34 -11.75 3.35
N GLY A 120 15.20 -10.48 3.00
CA GLY A 120 14.73 -10.03 1.69
C GLY A 120 13.21 -9.93 1.59
N ARG A 121 12.51 -9.61 2.68
CA ARG A 121 11.04 -9.51 2.69
C ARG A 121 10.53 -8.08 2.87
N ALA A 122 11.41 -7.08 2.89
CA ALA A 122 11.00 -5.70 3.10
C ALA A 122 10.34 -5.09 1.86
N GLY A 123 9.30 -4.30 2.09
CA GLY A 123 8.73 -3.39 1.10
C GLY A 123 8.60 -1.98 1.67
N TRP A 124 8.78 -0.98 0.83
CA TRP A 124 8.57 0.43 1.18
C TRP A 124 7.41 0.99 0.38
N ASN A 125 6.31 1.35 1.07
CA ASN A 125 5.28 2.19 0.47
C ASN A 125 5.71 3.67 0.54
N VAL A 126 6.11 4.18 -0.62
CA VAL A 126 6.63 5.54 -0.81
C VAL A 126 5.46 6.52 -0.81
N VAL A 127 5.42 7.40 0.19
CA VAL A 127 4.41 8.47 0.26
C VAL A 127 5.06 9.84 0.34
N THR A 128 4.40 10.84 -0.24
CA THR A 128 4.80 12.25 -0.09
C THR A 128 4.16 12.90 1.14
N THR A 129 3.24 12.21 1.81
CA THR A 129 2.29 12.76 2.79
C THR A 129 1.37 13.84 2.19
N ALA A 130 0.05 13.71 2.41
CA ALA A 130 -0.94 14.66 1.89
C ALA A 130 -1.56 15.53 3.00
N ASN A 131 -1.52 15.09 4.26
CA ASN A 131 -2.09 15.83 5.37
C ASN A 131 -1.16 17.00 5.75
N ALA A 132 -1.65 18.22 5.58
CA ALA A 132 -0.90 19.44 5.86
C ALA A 132 -0.56 19.60 7.35
N SER A 133 -1.42 19.12 8.26
CA SER A 133 -1.21 19.20 9.71
C SER A 133 0.03 18.44 10.17
N ALA A 134 0.52 17.47 9.38
CA ALA A 134 1.77 16.78 9.68
C ALA A 134 2.98 17.73 9.73
N ALA A 135 2.98 18.83 8.95
CA ALA A 135 4.12 19.74 8.89
C ALA A 135 4.53 20.31 10.26
N ALA A 136 3.54 20.57 11.13
CA ALA A 136 3.76 21.11 12.47
C ALA A 136 4.60 20.17 13.36
N ASN A 137 4.58 18.85 13.11
CA ASN A 137 5.32 17.86 13.89
C ASN A 137 6.80 17.71 13.47
N PHE A 138 7.19 18.27 12.33
CA PHE A 138 8.53 18.11 11.73
C PHE A 138 9.34 19.41 11.66
N GLY A 139 8.90 20.45 12.36
CA GLY A 139 9.56 21.76 12.32
C GLY A 139 9.53 22.43 10.95
N VAL A 140 8.61 22.02 10.07
CA VAL A 140 8.43 22.61 8.73
C VAL A 140 7.30 23.64 8.81
N PRO A 141 7.55 24.92 8.50
CA PRO A 141 6.58 26.00 8.74
C PRO A 141 5.32 25.87 7.88
N ASN A 142 5.43 25.34 6.66
CA ASN A 142 4.32 25.14 5.75
C ASN A 142 4.42 23.75 5.11
N HIS A 143 3.30 23.05 4.98
CA HIS A 143 3.26 21.83 4.19
C HIS A 143 3.62 22.17 2.73
N PRO A 144 4.69 21.59 2.15
CA PRO A 144 5.11 21.93 0.79
C PRO A 144 4.00 21.62 -0.21
N ASP A 145 3.89 22.38 -1.30
CA ASP A 145 2.86 22.13 -2.32
C ASP A 145 3.05 20.75 -2.99
N PRO A 146 2.00 20.17 -3.59
CA PRO A 146 2.09 18.83 -4.20
C PRO A 146 3.23 18.69 -5.21
N ALA A 147 3.45 19.68 -6.08
CA ALA A 147 4.48 19.59 -7.12
C ALA A 147 5.90 19.60 -6.50
N ALA A 148 6.14 20.42 -5.48
CA ALA A 148 7.39 20.41 -4.74
C ALA A 148 7.63 19.07 -4.04
N ARG A 149 6.59 18.49 -3.41
CA ARG A 149 6.71 17.16 -2.76
C ARG A 149 7.07 16.06 -3.76
N TYR A 150 6.47 16.05 -4.94
CA TYR A 150 6.78 15.05 -5.97
C TYR A 150 8.19 15.22 -6.57
N ARG A 151 8.66 16.45 -6.81
CA ARG A 151 10.07 16.69 -7.23
C ARG A 151 11.06 16.21 -6.17
N ARG A 152 10.79 16.51 -4.90
CA ARG A 152 11.62 16.03 -3.80
C ARG A 152 11.59 14.51 -3.66
N ALA A 153 10.44 13.87 -3.87
CA ALA A 153 10.30 12.41 -3.82
C ALA A 153 11.05 11.71 -4.95
N ASP A 154 11.03 12.27 -6.17
CA ASP A 154 11.82 11.78 -7.31
C ASP A 154 13.32 11.76 -6.98
N GLU A 155 13.87 12.89 -6.50
CA GLU A 155 15.28 12.95 -6.10
C GLU A 155 15.59 12.03 -4.91
N PHE A 156 14.68 11.93 -3.93
CA PHE A 156 14.84 11.04 -2.77
C PHE A 156 15.01 9.58 -3.22
N LEU A 157 14.16 9.12 -4.15
CA LEU A 157 14.21 7.75 -4.65
C LEU A 157 15.50 7.49 -5.43
N GLN A 158 15.98 8.45 -6.22
CA GLN A 158 17.28 8.34 -6.89
C GLN A 158 18.42 8.18 -5.88
N VAL A 159 18.44 8.96 -4.80
CA VAL A 159 19.43 8.83 -3.73
C VAL A 159 19.34 7.47 -3.05
N ALA A 160 18.14 7.04 -2.65
CA ALA A 160 17.93 5.77 -1.96
C ALA A 160 18.36 4.57 -2.80
N LEU A 161 18.01 4.54 -4.09
CA LEU A 161 18.41 3.49 -5.03
C LEU A 161 19.94 3.43 -5.21
N LYS A 162 20.61 4.58 -5.34
CA LYS A 162 22.08 4.65 -5.38
C LYS A 162 22.72 4.14 -4.09
N LEU A 163 22.13 4.48 -2.93
CA LEU A 163 22.62 4.03 -1.63
C LEU A 163 22.51 2.51 -1.48
N TRP A 164 21.41 1.90 -1.89
CA TRP A 164 21.27 0.44 -1.84
C TRP A 164 22.21 -0.31 -2.80
N ASP A 165 22.62 0.33 -3.89
CA ASP A 165 23.64 -0.20 -4.80
C ASP A 165 25.07 0.17 -4.42
N SER A 166 25.31 0.90 -3.32
CA SER A 166 26.67 1.32 -2.92
C SER A 166 27.63 0.16 -2.67
N TRP A 167 27.14 -1.08 -2.53
CA TRP A 167 27.95 -2.29 -2.41
C TRP A 167 27.61 -3.24 -3.54
N GLU A 168 28.61 -3.77 -4.25
CA GLU A 168 28.38 -4.91 -5.14
C GLU A 168 28.05 -6.18 -4.33
N ASP A 169 27.36 -7.13 -4.96
CA ASP A 169 26.83 -8.33 -4.28
C ASP A 169 27.93 -9.18 -3.63
N ASP A 170 29.15 -9.18 -4.19
CA ASP A 170 30.31 -9.96 -3.74
C ASP A 170 31.42 -9.07 -3.12
N ALA A 171 31.07 -7.87 -2.65
CA ALA A 171 32.00 -6.96 -1.97
C ALA A 171 32.54 -7.52 -0.65
N ILE A 172 31.79 -8.37 0.06
CA ILE A 172 32.28 -9.09 1.25
C ILE A 172 32.97 -10.39 0.80
N VAL A 173 34.30 -10.40 0.78
CA VAL A 173 35.12 -11.53 0.33
C VAL A 173 35.27 -12.59 1.43
N GLY A 174 35.53 -12.16 2.67
CA GLY A 174 35.69 -13.07 3.82
C GLY A 174 36.91 -14.01 3.73
N ASP A 175 37.97 -13.64 3.01
CA ASP A 175 39.18 -14.46 2.91
C ASP A 175 39.98 -14.42 4.22
N LYS A 176 40.18 -15.60 4.81
CA LYS A 176 40.92 -15.79 6.06
C LYS A 176 42.40 -16.13 5.83
N VAL A 177 42.75 -16.62 4.63
CA VAL A 177 44.12 -16.98 4.24
C VAL A 177 44.87 -15.75 3.78
N ALA A 178 44.31 -14.99 2.83
CA ALA A 178 44.71 -13.61 2.59
C ALA A 178 43.74 -12.73 3.39
N PRO A 179 44.17 -12.06 4.47
CA PRO A 179 43.27 -11.44 5.45
C PRO A 179 42.51 -10.23 4.87
N ARG A 180 41.50 -10.49 4.04
CA ARG A 180 40.68 -9.53 3.31
C ARG A 180 39.22 -9.84 3.57
N PHE A 181 38.62 -9.05 4.45
CA PHE A 181 37.20 -9.17 4.74
C PHE A 181 36.33 -8.62 3.59
N VAL A 182 36.76 -7.51 2.98
CA VAL A 182 36.00 -6.75 1.99
C VAL A 182 36.90 -6.33 0.83
N ASP A 183 36.32 -6.24 -0.36
CA ASP A 183 36.90 -5.60 -1.52
C ASP A 183 36.48 -4.11 -1.56
N PRO A 184 37.40 -3.15 -1.29
CA PRO A 184 37.06 -1.73 -1.29
C PRO A 184 36.72 -1.19 -2.70
N ASP A 185 37.19 -1.84 -3.77
CA ASP A 185 36.92 -1.40 -5.14
C ASP A 185 35.46 -1.69 -5.56
N LYS A 186 34.75 -2.48 -4.75
CA LYS A 186 33.33 -2.85 -4.91
C LYS A 186 32.40 -2.07 -3.98
N ILE A 187 32.91 -1.00 -3.37
CA ILE A 187 32.14 -0.08 -2.53
C ILE A 187 32.20 1.31 -3.14
N HIS A 188 31.03 1.82 -3.48
CA HIS A 188 30.86 3.00 -4.31
C HIS A 188 30.23 4.12 -3.49
N ALA A 189 30.96 5.22 -3.32
CA ALA A 189 30.34 6.48 -2.91
C ALA A 189 29.36 6.94 -3.98
N ILE A 190 28.18 7.40 -3.57
CA ILE A 190 27.14 7.81 -4.52
C ILE A 190 27.36 9.24 -5.03
N ASN A 191 28.07 10.07 -4.26
CA ASN A 191 28.40 11.47 -4.52
C ASN A 191 27.25 12.23 -5.20
N HIS A 192 26.03 12.06 -4.66
CA HIS A 192 24.84 12.69 -5.23
C HIS A 192 24.79 14.14 -4.79
N SER A 193 24.70 15.05 -5.74
CA SER A 193 24.48 16.48 -5.49
C SER A 193 23.34 16.96 -6.39
N GLY A 194 22.22 17.31 -5.76
CA GLY A 194 21.01 17.74 -6.45
C GLY A 194 20.29 18.87 -5.72
N PRO A 195 19.15 19.35 -6.28
CA PRO A 195 18.43 20.50 -5.72
C PRO A 195 17.92 20.31 -4.29
N HIS A 196 17.63 19.08 -3.89
CA HIS A 196 17.07 18.76 -2.56
C HIS A 196 18.07 18.07 -1.64
N PHE A 197 19.03 17.31 -2.17
CA PHE A 197 19.94 16.51 -1.37
C PHE A 197 21.38 16.58 -1.87
N ASP A 198 22.30 16.62 -0.90
CA ASP A 198 23.75 16.47 -1.11
C ASP A 198 24.23 15.35 -0.20
N VAL A 199 24.55 14.19 -0.78
CA VAL A 199 24.79 12.93 -0.05
C VAL A 199 26.01 12.22 -0.63
N ALA A 200 27.05 12.06 0.18
CA ALA A 200 28.29 11.41 -0.24
C ALA A 200 28.16 9.89 -0.43
N GLY A 201 27.52 9.19 0.53
CA GLY A 201 27.61 7.72 0.61
C GLY A 201 29.05 7.25 0.93
N PRO A 202 29.34 5.95 0.79
CA PRO A 202 28.42 4.84 0.52
C PRO A 202 27.44 4.62 1.69
N LEU A 203 26.37 3.84 1.48
CA LEU A 203 25.60 3.30 2.60
C LEU A 203 26.47 2.33 3.42
N GLU A 204 26.32 2.26 4.74
CA GLU A 204 27.08 1.33 5.58
C GLU A 204 26.53 -0.11 5.58
N VAL A 205 25.31 -0.30 5.05
CA VAL A 205 24.64 -1.60 4.98
C VAL A 205 24.90 -2.20 3.60
N PRO A 206 25.43 -3.44 3.51
CA PRO A 206 25.60 -4.13 2.24
C PRO A 206 24.29 -4.34 1.49
N ARG A 207 24.39 -4.61 0.20
CA ARG A 207 23.24 -4.88 -0.66
C ARG A 207 22.40 -6.05 -0.14
N SER A 208 21.07 -5.96 -0.27
CA SER A 208 20.17 -6.92 0.37
C SER A 208 20.01 -8.21 -0.45
N PRO A 209 19.45 -9.30 0.14
CA PRO A 209 19.20 -10.55 -0.57
C PRO A 209 18.36 -10.36 -1.84
N GLN A 210 17.36 -9.47 -1.78
CA GLN A 210 16.51 -9.13 -2.92
C GLN A 210 17.00 -7.90 -3.70
N GLY A 211 18.28 -7.52 -3.55
CA GLY A 211 18.89 -6.34 -4.17
C GLY A 211 18.57 -5.07 -3.39
N HIS A 212 17.30 -4.68 -3.40
CA HIS A 212 16.76 -3.65 -2.53
C HIS A 212 15.28 -3.93 -2.21
N PRO A 213 14.74 -3.33 -1.12
CA PRO A 213 13.33 -3.45 -0.76
C PRO A 213 12.39 -3.16 -1.93
N VAL A 214 11.26 -3.86 -1.98
CA VAL A 214 10.26 -3.67 -3.06
C VAL A 214 9.58 -2.31 -2.90
N LEU A 215 9.52 -1.55 -3.98
CA LEU A 215 8.92 -0.20 -3.97
C LEU A 215 7.41 -0.26 -4.26
N PHE A 216 6.63 0.12 -3.25
CA PHE A 216 5.19 0.31 -3.35
C PHE A 216 4.87 1.81 -3.47
N GLN A 217 3.78 2.14 -4.15
CA GLN A 217 3.30 3.54 -4.24
C GLN A 217 1.78 3.59 -4.31
N ALA A 218 1.16 4.66 -3.82
CA ALA A 218 -0.30 4.79 -3.69
C ALA A 218 -0.91 6.11 -4.25
N GLY A 219 -0.20 6.80 -5.13
CA GLY A 219 -0.60 8.09 -5.69
C GLY A 219 -1.50 7.95 -6.91
N SER A 220 -2.73 8.45 -6.81
CA SER A 220 -3.72 8.45 -7.90
C SER A 220 -3.78 9.75 -8.72
N SER A 221 -3.09 10.81 -8.28
CA SER A 221 -2.98 12.06 -9.05
C SER A 221 -2.06 11.90 -10.26
N GLU A 222 -2.15 12.79 -11.25
CA GLU A 222 -1.29 12.73 -12.44
C GLU A 222 0.22 12.69 -12.12
N PRO A 223 0.77 13.54 -11.22
CA PRO A 223 2.15 13.40 -10.76
C PRO A 223 2.41 12.10 -9.98
N GLY A 224 1.41 11.62 -9.23
CA GLY A 224 1.49 10.37 -8.48
C GLY A 224 1.62 9.14 -9.39
N LYS A 225 0.79 9.05 -10.43
CA LYS A 225 0.85 8.00 -11.44
C LYS A 225 2.16 8.05 -12.21
N ASP A 226 2.68 9.23 -12.52
CA ASP A 226 3.96 9.37 -13.23
C ASP A 226 5.14 8.91 -12.35
N LEU A 227 5.18 9.30 -11.07
CA LEU A 227 6.18 8.80 -10.13
C LEU A 227 6.09 7.28 -9.97
N ALA A 228 4.88 6.73 -9.84
CA ALA A 228 4.65 5.30 -9.75
C ALA A 228 5.15 4.57 -11.00
N ALA A 229 4.84 5.09 -12.19
CA ALA A 229 5.30 4.51 -13.44
C ALA A 229 6.83 4.47 -13.56
N ARG A 230 7.54 5.46 -12.99
CA ARG A 230 9.01 5.48 -12.96
C ARG A 230 9.63 4.49 -11.98
N TYR A 231 9.10 4.38 -10.76
CA TYR A 231 9.80 3.68 -9.68
C TYR A 231 9.06 2.50 -9.06
N ALA A 232 7.73 2.51 -9.04
CA ALA A 232 6.96 1.51 -8.32
C ALA A 232 7.07 0.14 -8.99
N GLU A 233 7.05 -0.89 -8.17
CA GLU A 233 7.05 -2.31 -8.54
C GLU A 233 5.69 -2.94 -8.17
N ALA A 234 4.98 -2.31 -7.24
CA ALA A 234 3.57 -2.55 -6.99
C ALA A 234 2.86 -1.23 -6.66
N ILE A 235 1.61 -1.08 -7.12
CA ILE A 235 0.83 0.15 -7.01
C ILE A 235 -0.46 -0.16 -6.29
N PHE A 236 -0.62 0.41 -5.09
CA PHE A 236 -1.86 0.38 -4.35
C PHE A 236 -2.81 1.44 -4.90
N THR A 237 -4.04 1.05 -5.24
CA THR A 237 -5.02 1.97 -5.83
C THR A 237 -6.43 1.78 -5.25
N ALA A 238 -7.29 2.76 -5.47
CA ALA A 238 -8.68 2.74 -5.05
C ALA A 238 -9.55 2.83 -6.29
N GLN A 239 -10.18 1.72 -6.65
CA GLN A 239 -11.14 1.65 -7.74
C GLN A 239 -12.39 0.93 -7.25
N PRO A 240 -13.55 1.59 -7.19
CA PRO A 240 -14.77 1.01 -6.64
C PRO A 240 -15.51 0.12 -7.64
N THR A 241 -15.26 0.29 -8.94
CA THR A 241 -15.96 -0.40 -10.04
C THR A 241 -14.95 -1.01 -11.02
N LEU A 242 -15.39 -2.04 -11.74
CA LEU A 242 -14.56 -2.77 -12.69
C LEU A 242 -14.08 -1.90 -13.86
N ASP A 243 -14.96 -1.05 -14.40
CA ASP A 243 -14.62 -0.18 -15.52
C ASP A 243 -13.60 0.90 -15.14
N GLU A 244 -13.76 1.53 -13.96
CA GLU A 244 -12.77 2.48 -13.42
C GLU A 244 -11.41 1.78 -13.21
N ALA A 245 -11.42 0.53 -12.75
CA ALA A 245 -10.20 -0.26 -12.58
C ALA A 245 -9.52 -0.60 -13.91
N ARG A 246 -10.25 -1.01 -14.94
CA ARG A 246 -9.71 -1.26 -16.29
C ARG A 246 -9.11 0.01 -16.91
N ASP A 247 -9.78 1.14 -16.76
CA ASP A 247 -9.28 2.42 -17.26
C ASP A 247 -7.98 2.85 -16.55
N PHE A 248 -7.94 2.73 -15.22
CA PHE A 248 -6.73 2.98 -14.45
C PHE A 248 -5.59 2.03 -14.82
N TYR A 249 -5.89 0.73 -14.94
CA TYR A 249 -4.92 -0.30 -15.32
C TYR A 249 -4.28 0.02 -16.68
N ARG A 250 -5.11 0.30 -17.69
CA ARG A 250 -4.66 0.67 -19.04
C ARG A 250 -3.78 1.92 -19.05
N ASP A 251 -4.20 2.98 -18.34
CA ASP A 251 -3.45 4.24 -18.22
C ASP A 251 -2.07 4.02 -17.60
N VAL A 252 -2.02 3.38 -16.43
CA VAL A 252 -0.77 3.18 -15.68
C VAL A 252 0.18 2.25 -16.43
N LYS A 253 -0.30 1.11 -16.97
CA LYS A 253 0.54 0.22 -17.79
C LYS A 253 1.08 0.93 -19.05
N ALA A 254 0.33 1.86 -19.64
CA ALA A 254 0.83 2.68 -20.75
C ALA A 254 1.93 3.66 -20.32
N ARG A 255 1.82 4.27 -19.13
CA ARG A 255 2.86 5.16 -18.58
C ARG A 255 4.14 4.40 -18.25
N ILE A 256 4.04 3.20 -17.67
CA ILE A 256 5.20 2.35 -17.37
C ILE A 256 5.99 2.06 -18.65
N ARG A 257 5.31 1.72 -19.74
CA ARG A 257 5.94 1.54 -21.07
C ARG A 257 6.63 2.81 -21.59
N ARG A 258 6.02 4.00 -21.40
CA ARG A 258 6.62 5.28 -21.82
C ARG A 258 7.92 5.59 -21.08
N HIS A 259 8.06 5.12 -19.85
CA HIS A 259 9.31 5.20 -19.08
C HIS A 259 10.31 4.08 -19.41
N GLY A 260 10.05 3.27 -20.45
CA GLY A 260 10.95 2.20 -20.89
C GLY A 260 10.99 0.98 -19.96
N ARG A 261 10.05 0.87 -19.02
CA ARG A 261 9.98 -0.26 -18.07
C ARG A 261 9.03 -1.35 -18.58
N ASN A 262 9.28 -2.58 -18.15
CA ASN A 262 8.39 -3.70 -18.44
C ASN A 262 7.09 -3.58 -17.61
N PRO A 263 5.91 -3.43 -18.24
CA PRO A 263 4.62 -3.35 -17.54
C PRO A 263 4.25 -4.62 -16.76
N ASP A 264 4.84 -5.77 -17.09
CA ASP A 264 4.60 -7.04 -16.41
C ASP A 264 5.42 -7.17 -15.12
N GLN A 265 6.36 -6.24 -14.89
CA GLN A 265 7.19 -6.12 -13.68
C GLN A 265 6.70 -4.99 -12.75
N VAL A 266 5.44 -4.56 -12.92
CA VAL A 266 4.79 -3.55 -12.06
C VAL A 266 3.35 -3.95 -11.79
N HIS A 267 3.03 -4.38 -10.58
CA HIS A 267 1.71 -4.91 -10.25
C HIS A 267 0.72 -3.82 -9.85
N ILE A 268 -0.51 -3.91 -10.32
CA ILE A 268 -1.59 -2.99 -9.93
C ILE A 268 -2.56 -3.72 -9.00
N LEU A 269 -2.59 -3.26 -7.74
CA LEU A 269 -3.27 -3.92 -6.62
C LEU A 269 -4.35 -2.98 -6.03
N PRO A 270 -5.56 -2.93 -6.62
CA PRO A 270 -6.67 -2.22 -6.02
C PRO A 270 -7.02 -2.77 -4.63
N GLY A 271 -7.57 -1.90 -3.78
CA GLY A 271 -8.11 -2.32 -2.50
C GLY A 271 -9.41 -3.10 -2.63
N LEU A 272 -9.55 -4.19 -1.87
CA LEU A 272 -10.76 -4.99 -1.76
C LEU A 272 -11.12 -5.24 -0.29
N SER A 273 -12.27 -4.72 0.13
CA SER A 273 -12.90 -5.05 1.40
C SER A 273 -13.98 -6.11 1.19
N THR A 274 -13.99 -7.15 2.01
CA THR A 274 -14.92 -8.27 1.91
C THR A 274 -15.68 -8.47 3.20
N ILE A 275 -16.99 -8.72 3.10
CA ILE A 275 -17.84 -9.18 4.19
C ILE A 275 -18.36 -10.55 3.80
N ILE A 276 -17.84 -11.58 4.44
CA ILE A 276 -18.06 -12.97 4.05
C ILE A 276 -19.14 -13.58 4.96
N GLY A 277 -20.04 -14.37 4.38
CA GLY A 277 -21.00 -15.20 5.12
C GLY A 277 -21.12 -16.57 4.45
N GLY A 278 -21.64 -17.58 5.17
CA GLY A 278 -21.91 -18.90 4.58
C GLY A 278 -23.05 -18.85 3.55
N THR A 279 -23.90 -17.83 3.63
CA THR A 279 -24.88 -17.46 2.60
C THR A 279 -24.81 -15.97 2.29
N GLU A 280 -25.36 -15.56 1.14
CA GLU A 280 -25.48 -14.13 0.81
C GLU A 280 -26.29 -13.36 1.86
N ALA A 281 -27.32 -13.99 2.43
CA ALA A 281 -28.15 -13.37 3.46
C ALA A 281 -27.33 -13.08 4.74
N GLU A 282 -26.49 -14.02 5.17
CA GLU A 282 -25.58 -13.86 6.32
C GLU A 282 -24.54 -12.77 6.05
N ALA A 283 -23.96 -12.74 4.85
CA ALA A 283 -22.99 -11.70 4.48
C ALA A 283 -23.62 -10.30 4.53
N ARG A 284 -24.87 -10.16 4.04
CA ARG A 284 -25.63 -8.91 4.11
C ARG A 284 -26.03 -8.55 5.54
N GLU A 285 -26.27 -9.53 6.40
CA GLU A 285 -26.55 -9.31 7.83
C GLU A 285 -25.33 -8.77 8.57
N ARG A 286 -24.16 -9.40 8.38
CA ARG A 286 -22.88 -8.89 8.88
C ARG A 286 -22.57 -7.48 8.38
N GLN A 287 -22.89 -7.21 7.11
CA GLN A 287 -22.76 -5.85 6.57
C GLN A 287 -23.64 -4.86 7.33
N ARG A 288 -24.92 -5.18 7.55
CA ARG A 288 -25.84 -4.33 8.32
C ARG A 288 -25.34 -4.09 9.75
N GLU A 289 -24.73 -5.07 10.40
CA GLU A 289 -24.14 -4.91 11.74
C GLU A 289 -23.07 -3.80 11.76
N PHE A 290 -22.12 -3.80 10.82
CA PHE A 290 -21.14 -2.71 10.70
C PHE A 290 -21.80 -1.34 10.45
N GLU A 291 -22.84 -1.32 9.61
CA GLU A 291 -23.57 -0.12 9.26
C GLU A 291 -24.32 0.46 10.47
N GLU A 292 -24.98 -0.38 11.27
CA GLU A 292 -25.68 0.00 12.51
C GLU A 292 -24.72 0.50 13.60
N LEU A 293 -23.47 0.01 13.60
CA LEU A 293 -22.41 0.47 14.49
C LEU A 293 -21.69 1.72 13.98
N THR A 294 -22.04 2.26 12.82
CA THR A 294 -21.46 3.53 12.35
C THR A 294 -21.94 4.69 13.22
N VAL A 295 -21.07 5.69 13.46
CA VAL A 295 -21.44 6.91 14.18
C VAL A 295 -21.77 8.00 13.14
N PRO A 296 -23.05 8.37 12.94
CA PRO A 296 -23.43 9.27 11.86
C PRO A 296 -22.78 10.66 11.94
N ASP A 297 -22.50 11.16 13.15
CA ASP A 297 -21.87 12.47 13.38
C ASP A 297 -20.55 12.61 12.62
N TYR A 298 -19.70 11.58 12.69
CA TYR A 298 -18.43 11.53 11.97
C TYR A 298 -18.62 11.61 10.45
N GLY A 299 -19.53 10.80 9.91
CA GLY A 299 -19.83 10.77 8.48
C GLY A 299 -20.42 12.08 7.96
N LEU A 300 -21.32 12.69 8.73
CA LEU A 300 -21.99 13.95 8.38
C LEU A 300 -21.01 15.13 8.32
N GLU A 301 -20.08 15.22 9.26
CA GLU A 301 -19.07 16.29 9.26
C GLU A 301 -18.12 16.16 8.06
N GLN A 302 -17.67 14.94 7.78
CA GLN A 302 -16.84 14.64 6.61
C GLN A 302 -17.58 14.93 5.29
N LEU A 303 -18.85 14.53 5.21
CA LEU A 303 -19.69 14.81 4.04
C LEU A 303 -19.88 16.32 3.86
N SER A 304 -20.17 17.06 4.94
CA SER A 304 -20.32 18.51 4.93
C SER A 304 -19.07 19.21 4.41
N ALA A 305 -17.89 18.77 4.87
CA ALA A 305 -16.60 19.29 4.39
C ALA A 305 -16.34 18.99 2.90
N ILE A 306 -16.77 17.83 2.40
CA ILE A 306 -16.62 17.44 0.99
C ILE A 306 -17.57 18.27 0.10
N VAL A 307 -18.82 18.44 0.52
CA VAL A 307 -19.87 19.08 -0.31
C VAL A 307 -19.89 20.60 -0.17
N GLY A 308 -19.22 21.16 0.85
CA GLY A 308 -19.10 22.59 1.06
C GLY A 308 -20.33 23.25 1.67
N PHE A 309 -21.30 22.47 2.17
CA PHE A 309 -22.48 22.94 2.89
C PHE A 309 -22.83 21.98 4.02
N ALA A 310 -23.59 22.46 5.00
CA ALA A 310 -23.96 21.66 6.16
C ALA A 310 -24.93 20.53 5.78
N VAL A 311 -24.58 19.30 6.15
CA VAL A 311 -25.45 18.12 6.13
C VAL A 311 -25.60 17.64 7.56
N THR A 312 -26.84 17.51 8.04
CA THR A 312 -27.14 17.28 9.46
C THR A 312 -27.88 15.96 9.68
N LYS A 313 -28.13 15.61 10.96
CA LYS A 313 -28.90 14.40 11.30
C LYS A 313 -30.31 14.42 10.73
N ASP A 314 -30.90 15.60 10.56
CA ASP A 314 -32.25 15.77 10.01
C ASP A 314 -32.34 15.41 8.52
N ASP A 315 -31.18 15.28 7.84
CA ASP A 315 -31.08 14.95 6.43
C ASP A 315 -30.87 13.46 6.18
N LEU A 316 -30.62 12.64 7.22
CA LEU A 316 -30.23 11.23 7.08
C LEU A 316 -31.15 10.43 6.17
N ASP A 317 -32.47 10.62 6.28
CA ASP A 317 -33.46 9.86 5.53
C ASP A 317 -33.97 10.64 4.29
N ARG A 318 -33.30 11.74 3.92
CA ARG A 318 -33.56 12.53 2.72
C ARG A 318 -32.48 12.27 1.67
N LYS A 319 -32.78 12.62 0.43
CA LYS A 319 -31.78 12.65 -0.65
C LYS A 319 -30.91 13.89 -0.51
N LEU A 320 -29.62 13.74 -0.76
CA LEU A 320 -28.70 14.87 -0.79
C LEU A 320 -28.95 15.69 -2.07
N ASN A 321 -29.31 16.96 -1.92
CA ASN A 321 -29.48 17.88 -3.04
C ASN A 321 -28.34 18.91 -3.03
N PHE A 322 -27.65 19.07 -4.14
CA PHE A 322 -26.65 20.12 -4.28
C PHE A 322 -27.33 21.49 -4.47
N PRO A 323 -26.85 22.56 -3.81
CA PRO A 323 -27.31 23.92 -4.08
C PRO A 323 -27.13 24.29 -5.55
N ALA A 324 -27.96 25.19 -6.07
CA ALA A 324 -27.89 25.66 -7.46
C ALA A 324 -26.61 26.47 -7.76
N GLU A 325 -26.00 27.07 -6.73
CA GLU A 325 -24.71 27.75 -6.83
C GLU A 325 -23.59 26.76 -6.46
N ASP A 326 -22.54 26.69 -7.30
CA ASP A 326 -21.38 25.84 -7.03
C ASP A 326 -20.67 26.36 -5.76
N PRO A 327 -20.48 25.53 -4.71
CA PRO A 327 -19.97 25.99 -3.41
C PRO A 327 -18.49 26.45 -3.38
N GLY A 328 -17.94 26.84 -4.53
CA GLY A 328 -16.59 27.33 -4.68
C GLY A 328 -15.53 26.24 -4.80
N ASP A 329 -14.30 26.68 -5.06
CA ASP A 329 -13.13 25.84 -5.33
C ASP A 329 -12.66 25.12 -4.04
N THR A 330 -13.35 24.06 -3.65
CA THR A 330 -12.97 23.23 -2.49
C THR A 330 -11.76 22.34 -2.82
N PHE A 331 -10.87 22.15 -1.83
CA PHE A 331 -9.62 21.39 -1.94
C PHE A 331 -9.80 19.88 -2.26
N ILE A 332 -11.03 19.35 -2.25
CA ILE A 332 -11.33 17.92 -2.40
C ILE A 332 -12.13 17.62 -3.68
N LYS A 333 -11.76 18.25 -4.80
CA LYS A 333 -12.44 18.09 -6.11
C LYS A 333 -12.70 16.63 -6.50
N SER A 334 -11.78 15.71 -6.21
CA SER A 334 -11.95 14.28 -6.53
C SER A 334 -13.03 13.60 -5.69
N ARG A 335 -13.15 13.89 -4.39
CA ARG A 335 -14.22 13.31 -3.56
C ARG A 335 -15.56 14.00 -3.80
N LEU A 336 -15.58 15.31 -4.07
CA LEU A 336 -16.81 16.00 -4.47
C LEU A 336 -17.38 15.39 -5.77
N ALA A 337 -16.53 15.13 -6.77
CA ALA A 337 -16.94 14.47 -8.00
C ALA A 337 -17.48 13.04 -7.77
N LEU A 338 -16.90 12.29 -6.84
CA LEU A 338 -17.42 10.98 -6.43
C LEU A 338 -18.80 11.10 -5.78
N VAL A 339 -18.98 12.03 -4.83
CA VAL A 339 -20.27 12.23 -4.14
C VAL A 339 -21.34 12.69 -5.13
N LYS A 340 -21.04 13.66 -6.01
CA LYS A 340 -21.96 14.10 -7.08
C LYS A 340 -22.41 12.92 -7.94
N ARG A 341 -21.46 12.10 -8.41
CA ARG A 341 -21.75 10.90 -9.20
C ARG A 341 -22.68 9.94 -8.47
N LEU A 342 -22.37 9.58 -7.22
CA LEU A 342 -23.18 8.65 -6.43
C LEU A 342 -24.60 9.17 -6.20
N VAL A 343 -24.75 10.47 -5.95
CA VAL A 343 -26.07 11.12 -5.79
C VAL A 343 -26.86 11.07 -7.11
N GLU A 344 -26.20 11.29 -8.24
CA GLU A 344 -26.81 11.26 -9.58
C GLU A 344 -27.18 9.84 -10.04
N THR A 345 -26.35 8.83 -9.74
CA THR A 345 -26.56 7.46 -10.24
C THR A 345 -27.40 6.59 -9.31
N ASP A 346 -27.20 6.68 -7.99
CA ASP A 346 -27.61 5.61 -7.08
C ASP A 346 -28.88 5.96 -6.27
N ASN A 347 -29.44 7.17 -6.45
CA ASN A 347 -30.68 7.63 -5.81
C ASN A 347 -30.77 7.37 -4.28
N LEU A 348 -29.63 7.53 -3.58
CA LEU A 348 -29.43 7.20 -2.18
C LEU A 348 -29.94 8.29 -1.23
N THR A 349 -30.40 7.88 -0.04
CA THR A 349 -30.52 8.76 1.13
C THR A 349 -29.13 9.18 1.65
N VAL A 350 -29.06 10.24 2.46
CA VAL A 350 -27.80 10.64 3.11
C VAL A 350 -27.24 9.50 3.95
N ARG A 351 -28.09 8.76 4.67
CA ARG A 351 -27.68 7.57 5.44
C ARG A 351 -26.99 6.54 4.56
N GLU A 352 -27.62 6.13 3.46
CA GLU A 352 -27.04 5.15 2.53
C GLU A 352 -25.76 5.67 1.86
N LEU A 353 -25.72 6.97 1.54
CA LEU A 353 -24.52 7.63 1.02
C LEU A 353 -23.37 7.59 2.03
N LEU A 354 -23.62 7.88 3.31
CA LEU A 354 -22.61 7.78 4.37
C LEU A 354 -22.06 6.36 4.49
N LEU A 355 -22.94 5.35 4.48
CA LEU A 355 -22.55 3.94 4.52
C LEU A 355 -21.69 3.55 3.31
N ARG A 356 -22.05 4.03 2.11
CA ARG A 356 -21.29 3.80 0.88
C ARG A 356 -19.89 4.43 0.95
N LEU A 357 -19.77 5.61 1.57
CA LEU A 357 -18.52 6.35 1.74
C LEU A 357 -17.65 5.78 2.86
N SER A 358 -18.23 5.25 3.95
CA SER A 358 -17.53 4.71 5.11
C SER A 358 -17.01 3.29 4.88
N SER A 359 -17.82 2.41 4.28
CA SER A 359 -17.58 0.95 4.27
C SER A 359 -16.43 0.51 3.35
N GLY A 360 -16.17 1.25 2.26
CA GLY A 360 -15.06 0.98 1.34
C GLY A 360 -13.99 2.07 1.30
N ARG A 361 -14.22 3.24 1.91
CA ARG A 361 -13.34 4.42 1.84
C ARG A 361 -12.92 4.86 0.42
N GLY A 362 -13.65 4.43 -0.61
CA GLY A 362 -13.35 4.62 -2.05
C GLY A 362 -12.81 3.37 -2.76
N HIS A 363 -12.55 2.28 -2.04
CA HIS A 363 -12.18 0.97 -2.57
C HIS A 363 -13.41 0.10 -2.86
N ARG A 364 -13.20 -1.03 -3.54
CA ARG A 364 -14.23 -2.03 -3.76
C ARG A 364 -14.62 -2.68 -2.44
N LEU A 365 -15.91 -2.64 -2.11
CA LEU A 365 -16.53 -3.43 -1.03
C LEU A 365 -17.39 -4.51 -1.67
N PHE A 366 -17.27 -5.76 -1.22
CA PHE A 366 -18.13 -6.85 -1.65
C PHE A 366 -18.63 -7.66 -0.44
N ALA A 367 -19.95 -7.91 -0.38
CA ALA A 367 -20.55 -8.77 0.63
C ALA A 367 -21.19 -9.97 -0.06
N GLY A 368 -20.80 -11.19 0.32
CA GLY A 368 -21.30 -12.42 -0.31
C GLY A 368 -20.67 -13.69 0.26
N THR A 369 -20.89 -14.81 -0.42
CA THR A 369 -20.26 -16.09 -0.09
C THR A 369 -18.78 -16.13 -0.53
N PRO A 370 -17.98 -17.08 -0.02
CA PRO A 370 -16.59 -17.23 -0.46
C PRO A 370 -16.45 -17.40 -1.99
N GLU A 371 -17.36 -18.15 -2.61
CA GLU A 371 -17.38 -18.39 -4.06
C GLU A 371 -17.67 -17.10 -4.83
N GLN A 372 -18.65 -16.30 -4.36
CA GLN A 372 -18.99 -15.02 -4.99
C GLN A 372 -17.85 -13.99 -4.85
N VAL A 373 -17.12 -14.00 -3.74
CA VAL A 373 -15.90 -13.18 -3.56
C VAL A 373 -14.82 -13.64 -4.55
N ALA A 374 -14.59 -14.95 -4.66
CA ALA A 374 -13.62 -15.50 -5.60
C ALA A 374 -14.00 -15.21 -7.07
N ASP A 375 -15.29 -15.27 -7.43
CA ASP A 375 -15.80 -14.86 -8.75
C ASP A 375 -15.45 -13.40 -9.06
N THR A 376 -15.65 -12.51 -8.08
CA THR A 376 -15.33 -11.08 -8.23
C THR A 376 -13.83 -10.87 -8.43
N ILE A 377 -12.99 -11.57 -7.66
CA ILE A 377 -11.53 -11.51 -7.78
C ILE A 377 -11.07 -12.01 -9.16
N GLU A 378 -11.61 -13.16 -9.59
CA GLU A 378 -11.29 -13.78 -10.88
C GLU A 378 -11.70 -12.90 -12.05
N GLU A 379 -12.89 -12.29 -12.03
CA GLU A 379 -13.34 -11.36 -13.07
C GLU A 379 -12.37 -10.18 -13.23
N TRP A 380 -12.00 -9.55 -12.12
CA TRP A 380 -11.06 -8.41 -12.14
C TRP A 380 -9.67 -8.80 -12.62
N PHE A 381 -9.20 -9.96 -12.16
CA PHE A 381 -7.92 -10.51 -12.58
C PHE A 381 -7.94 -10.79 -14.08
N THR A 382 -8.79 -11.72 -14.53
CA THR A 382 -8.78 -12.25 -15.91
C THR A 382 -9.11 -11.21 -16.98
N THR A 383 -9.82 -10.14 -16.62
CA THR A 383 -10.21 -9.08 -17.57
C THR A 383 -9.27 -7.86 -17.57
N GLY A 384 -8.11 -7.95 -16.91
CA GLY A 384 -7.08 -6.91 -16.94
C GLY A 384 -7.48 -5.65 -16.17
N ALA A 385 -8.25 -5.79 -15.10
CA ALA A 385 -8.55 -4.72 -14.16
C ALA A 385 -7.56 -4.67 -12.99
N ALA A 386 -6.93 -5.80 -12.67
CA ALA A 386 -5.98 -5.95 -11.59
C ALA A 386 -4.94 -7.07 -11.85
N ASP A 387 -3.80 -6.97 -11.20
CA ASP A 387 -2.84 -8.08 -11.05
C ASP A 387 -3.04 -8.82 -9.71
N GLY A 388 -3.89 -8.29 -8.84
CA GLY A 388 -4.05 -8.73 -7.47
C GLY A 388 -4.83 -7.72 -6.63
N PHE A 389 -4.85 -7.91 -5.32
CA PHE A 389 -5.56 -7.02 -4.41
C PHE A 389 -4.76 -6.73 -3.13
N ASN A 390 -4.91 -5.50 -2.63
CA ASN A 390 -4.64 -5.20 -1.24
C ASN A 390 -5.95 -5.43 -0.47
N LEU A 391 -6.04 -6.52 0.29
CA LEU A 391 -7.19 -6.82 1.13
C LEU A 391 -7.32 -5.76 2.23
N ILE A 392 -8.54 -5.30 2.49
CA ILE A 392 -8.88 -4.27 3.46
C ILE A 392 -9.89 -4.89 4.44
N PRO A 393 -9.43 -5.70 5.42
CA PRO A 393 -10.33 -6.39 6.33
C PRO A 393 -11.12 -5.37 7.18
N PRO A 394 -12.47 -5.42 7.17
CA PRO A 394 -13.27 -4.46 7.93
C PRO A 394 -13.06 -4.60 9.44
N ALA A 395 -12.95 -5.83 9.96
CA ALA A 395 -12.56 -6.13 11.35
C ALA A 395 -11.35 -7.08 11.38
N LEU A 396 -10.53 -6.97 12.43
CA LEU A 396 -9.34 -7.79 12.64
C LEU A 396 -9.38 -8.42 14.04
N PRO A 397 -8.99 -9.70 14.20
CA PRO A 397 -8.46 -10.59 13.16
C PRO A 397 -9.52 -11.28 12.30
N SER A 398 -10.80 -11.26 12.70
CA SER A 398 -11.86 -12.13 12.17
C SER A 398 -12.02 -12.05 10.64
N SER A 399 -12.14 -10.86 10.05
CA SER A 399 -12.36 -10.77 8.60
C SER A 399 -11.15 -11.20 7.77
N LEU A 400 -9.93 -11.08 8.30
CA LEU A 400 -8.73 -11.60 7.65
C LEU A 400 -8.70 -13.14 7.73
N ALA A 401 -9.04 -13.70 8.88
CA ALA A 401 -9.13 -15.14 9.07
C ALA A 401 -10.19 -15.77 8.15
N ASP A 402 -11.41 -15.19 8.10
CA ASP A 402 -12.49 -15.66 7.23
C ASP A 402 -12.07 -15.68 5.75
N PHE A 403 -11.36 -14.64 5.28
CA PHE A 403 -10.85 -14.61 3.92
C PHE A 403 -9.80 -15.70 3.67
N VAL A 404 -8.85 -15.86 4.58
CA VAL A 404 -7.80 -16.88 4.48
C VAL A 404 -8.36 -18.30 4.54
N ASP A 405 -9.35 -18.54 5.37
CA ASP A 405 -9.87 -19.88 5.62
C ASP A 405 -10.92 -20.31 4.59
N HIS A 406 -11.59 -19.35 3.93
CA HIS A 406 -12.70 -19.65 3.00
C HIS A 406 -12.49 -19.17 1.57
N VAL A 407 -11.82 -18.03 1.33
CA VAL A 407 -11.66 -17.49 -0.04
C VAL A 407 -10.35 -17.96 -0.67
N VAL A 408 -9.25 -18.01 0.08
CA VAL A 408 -7.96 -18.49 -0.45
C VAL A 408 -8.07 -19.92 -1.02
N PRO A 409 -8.72 -20.90 -0.36
CA PRO A 409 -8.90 -22.23 -0.95
C PRO A 409 -9.68 -22.22 -2.26
N GLU A 410 -10.69 -21.36 -2.41
CA GLU A 410 -11.44 -21.20 -3.67
C GLU A 410 -10.54 -20.65 -4.79
N LEU A 411 -9.70 -19.66 -4.49
CA LEU A 411 -8.74 -19.11 -5.46
C LEU A 411 -7.68 -20.13 -5.87
N GLN A 412 -7.24 -20.98 -4.93
CA GLN A 412 -6.32 -22.10 -5.19
C GLN A 412 -6.99 -23.18 -6.04
N HIS A 413 -8.24 -23.54 -5.75
CA HIS A 413 -9.00 -24.52 -6.54
C HIS A 413 -9.18 -24.07 -8.00
N ARG A 414 -9.34 -22.76 -8.23
CA ARG A 414 -9.38 -22.14 -9.56
C ARG A 414 -8.02 -22.04 -10.26
N GLY A 415 -6.92 -22.37 -9.57
CA GLY A 415 -5.55 -22.35 -10.11
C GLY A 415 -4.99 -20.95 -10.35
N ILE A 416 -5.64 -19.90 -9.84
CA ILE A 416 -5.19 -18.50 -10.02
C ILE A 416 -4.35 -18.00 -8.85
N PHE A 417 -4.28 -18.74 -7.75
CA PHE A 417 -3.47 -18.40 -6.58
C PHE A 417 -2.61 -19.58 -6.13
N ARG A 418 -1.46 -19.27 -5.53
CA ARG A 418 -0.47 -20.27 -5.12
C ARG A 418 -0.97 -21.16 -3.99
N GLU A 419 -0.59 -22.43 -4.01
CA GLU A 419 -0.79 -23.35 -2.89
C GLU A 419 0.31 -23.20 -1.83
N GLU A 420 1.54 -22.90 -2.26
CA GLU A 420 2.71 -22.75 -1.40
C GLU A 420 3.62 -21.61 -1.87
N TYR A 421 4.46 -21.10 -0.96
CA TYR A 421 5.52 -20.16 -1.34
C TYR A 421 6.60 -20.89 -2.14
N THR A 422 6.99 -20.34 -3.28
CA THR A 422 8.00 -20.91 -4.18
C THR A 422 9.37 -20.24 -4.05
N GLY A 423 9.45 -19.13 -3.32
CA GLY A 423 10.69 -18.42 -3.02
C GLY A 423 10.68 -17.87 -1.60
N THR A 424 11.71 -17.08 -1.27
CA THR A 424 11.94 -16.63 0.11
C THR A 424 11.89 -15.12 0.26
N THR A 425 12.00 -14.38 -0.84
CA THR A 425 11.98 -12.92 -0.86
C THR A 425 10.61 -12.38 -1.29
N LEU A 426 10.33 -11.12 -0.95
CA LEU A 426 9.11 -10.46 -1.43
C LEU A 426 9.10 -10.33 -2.96
N ARG A 427 10.27 -10.14 -3.59
CA ARG A 427 10.38 -10.19 -5.05
C ARG A 427 10.00 -11.54 -5.63
N ASP A 428 10.44 -12.64 -5.04
CA ASP A 428 10.08 -13.99 -5.50
C ASP A 428 8.56 -14.18 -5.48
N HIS A 429 7.91 -13.74 -4.39
CA HIS A 429 6.46 -13.85 -4.24
C HIS A 429 5.73 -13.06 -5.32
N LEU A 430 6.24 -11.88 -5.66
CA LEU A 430 5.67 -11.01 -6.68
C LEU A 430 6.14 -11.38 -8.10
N GLY A 431 6.98 -12.40 -8.29
CA GLY A 431 7.54 -12.72 -9.61
C GLY A 431 8.33 -11.55 -10.23
N LEU A 432 8.97 -10.74 -9.38
CA LEU A 432 9.77 -9.58 -9.79
C LEU A 432 11.23 -9.98 -9.98
N ASP A 433 11.86 -9.39 -11.00
CA ASP A 433 13.29 -9.52 -11.21
C ASP A 433 14.09 -8.90 -10.06
N ARG A 434 15.18 -9.57 -9.67
CA ARG A 434 16.15 -8.98 -8.76
C ARG A 434 16.93 -7.88 -9.51
N PRO A 435 16.93 -6.62 -9.04
CA PRO A 435 17.55 -5.52 -9.74
C PRO A 435 19.07 -5.71 -9.83
N ALA A 436 19.66 -5.39 -10.99
CA ALA A 436 21.11 -5.35 -11.16
C ALA A 436 21.73 -4.15 -10.42
N ASN A 437 22.95 -4.30 -9.91
CA ASN A 437 23.65 -3.20 -9.25
C ASN A 437 24.10 -2.18 -10.30
N GLN A 438 23.68 -0.92 -10.17
CA GLN A 438 23.96 0.11 -11.17
C GLN A 438 25.44 0.46 -11.38
N PHE A 439 26.31 0.21 -10.39
CA PHE A 439 27.75 0.47 -10.50
C PHE A 439 28.49 -0.65 -11.23
N THR A 440 27.98 -1.89 -11.18
CA THR A 440 28.55 -3.01 -11.96
C THR A 440 28.31 -2.85 -13.46
N THR A 441 27.15 -2.33 -13.85
CA THR A 441 26.78 -2.10 -15.27
C THR A 441 27.53 -0.91 -15.89
N ALA A 442 27.88 0.10 -15.09
CA ALA A 442 28.63 1.28 -15.54
C ALA A 442 30.10 0.96 -15.87
N ALA A 443 30.71 0.00 -15.17
CA ALA A 443 32.08 -0.45 -15.46
C ALA A 443 32.18 -1.15 -16.83
N GLY A 444 31.15 -1.91 -17.24
CA GLY A 444 31.15 -2.63 -18.51
C GLY A 444 31.07 -1.74 -19.76
N THR A 445 30.35 -0.63 -19.70
CA THR A 445 30.23 0.32 -20.82
C THR A 445 31.46 1.22 -20.96
N ALA A 446 32.15 1.55 -19.86
CA ALA A 446 33.39 2.32 -19.91
C ALA A 446 34.56 1.54 -20.56
N VAL A 447 34.64 0.22 -20.35
CA VAL A 447 35.66 -0.64 -20.98
C VAL A 447 35.39 -0.82 -22.48
N SER A 448 34.13 -0.91 -22.89
CA SER A 448 33.71 -0.99 -24.30
C SER A 448 33.95 0.30 -25.09
N ALA A 449 33.94 1.48 -24.46
CA ALA A 449 34.20 2.76 -25.12
C ALA A 449 35.71 3.10 -25.22
N ALA A 450 36.55 2.34 -24.51
CA ALA A 450 38.00 2.49 -24.50
C ALA A 450 38.74 1.41 -25.32
N SER A 451 38.00 0.60 -26.11
CA SER A 451 38.52 -0.49 -26.95
C SER A 451 38.54 -0.13 -28.44
#